data_AF-A0A426TW53-F1
#
_entry.id   AF-A0A426TW53-F1
#
_cell.length_a   1.000
_cell.length_b   1.000
_cell.length_c   1.000
_cell.angle_alpha   90.00
_cell.angle_beta   90.00
_cell.angle_gamma   90.00
#
_symmetry.space_group_name_H-M   'P 1'
#
loop_
_entity.id
_entity.type
_entity.pdbx_description
1 polymer ?
#
loop_
_entity_poly.entity_id
_entity_poly.type
_entity_poly.pdbx_seq_one_letter_code
_entity_poly.pdbx_strand_id
1 'polypeptide(L)'
;MGNLAKFLQSEFVRLCPVGWRCQTEQRLLAPAFDHQMGYASRVDLLLYREDGTRQLWIEFEVSRADPVANHAKFSVAHLFQPQLESDTFVSMISPRVDYGRANLAGNMITLMRKIGMQAFQMPLVPYLSATAINALNKLSQAELMTHSEIEAQRELERIFAIVEPAFTVETQRIYFASNLLEVMLNVRTWNAEINQAAHSARWGKRIISYFVFDPITHLFAPSKFCAYVALKAATTTEHSPSRVLGSGMNIDLYTSLDAHEKLFDGARAHNHLTRNLAMQLIPNAEAEHLANHFDHWLSSHKAQITLHSRGPIFLVPPEWFGKKKRL
;
A
#
# COMPACT_ATOMS: atom_id res chain seq x y z
N MET A 1 -22.02 9.60 -4.51
CA MET A 1 -21.08 9.16 -3.47
C MET A 1 -21.86 8.53 -2.32
N GLY A 2 -21.41 7.39 -1.79
CA GLY A 2 -22.10 6.66 -0.70
C GLY A 2 -21.97 7.36 0.67
N ASN A 3 -22.80 6.98 1.64
CA ASN A 3 -22.85 7.61 2.96
C ASN A 3 -21.54 7.48 3.73
N LEU A 4 -20.84 6.35 3.58
CA LEU A 4 -19.56 6.14 4.26
C LEU A 4 -18.47 7.10 3.76
N ALA A 5 -18.37 7.30 2.44
CA ALA A 5 -17.38 8.23 1.88
C ALA A 5 -17.67 9.68 2.30
N LYS A 6 -18.95 10.10 2.31
CA LYS A 6 -19.34 11.43 2.81
C LYS A 6 -19.00 11.63 4.29
N PHE A 7 -19.23 10.60 5.10
CA PHE A 7 -18.88 10.61 6.52
C PHE A 7 -17.37 10.77 6.72
N LEU A 8 -16.57 9.98 6.00
CA LEU A 8 -15.10 10.07 6.05
C LEU A 8 -14.60 11.44 5.57
N GLN A 9 -15.20 12.01 4.52
CA GLN A 9 -14.90 13.37 4.08
C GLN A 9 -15.12 14.40 5.21
N SER A 10 -16.28 14.37 5.87
CA SER A 10 -16.56 15.29 6.98
C SER A 10 -15.62 15.08 8.15
N GLU A 11 -15.31 13.83 8.49
CA GLU A 11 -14.43 13.52 9.62
C GLU A 11 -12.98 13.92 9.34
N PHE A 12 -12.48 13.77 8.12
CA PHE A 12 -11.11 14.18 7.78
C PHE A 12 -10.95 15.71 7.78
N VAL A 13 -12.01 16.46 7.46
CA VAL A 13 -12.02 17.91 7.65
C VAL A 13 -11.99 18.24 9.13
N ARG A 14 -12.82 17.57 9.95
CA ARG A 14 -12.89 17.79 11.40
C ARG A 14 -11.59 17.42 12.12
N LEU A 15 -10.93 16.35 11.69
CA LEU A 15 -9.69 15.79 12.25
C LEU A 15 -8.44 16.30 11.54
N CYS A 16 -8.55 17.36 10.72
CA CYS A 16 -7.43 17.84 9.93
C CYS A 16 -6.20 18.11 10.81
N PRO A 17 -5.01 17.56 10.46
CA PRO A 17 -3.84 17.69 11.32
C PRO A 17 -3.35 19.14 11.41
N VAL A 18 -2.68 19.48 12.51
CA VAL A 18 -2.08 20.80 12.70
C VAL A 18 -1.08 21.11 11.57
N GLY A 19 -1.15 22.32 11.02
CA GLY A 19 -0.33 22.77 9.89
C GLY A 19 -0.81 22.25 8.53
N TRP A 20 -1.99 21.62 8.48
CA TRP A 20 -2.69 21.23 7.26
C TRP A 20 -4.06 21.91 7.19
N ARG A 21 -4.55 22.05 5.97
CA ARG A 21 -5.96 22.35 5.68
C ARG A 21 -6.53 21.21 4.86
N CYS A 22 -7.80 20.92 5.09
CA CYS A 22 -8.52 19.84 4.43
C CYS A 22 -9.79 20.41 3.79
N GLN A 23 -9.98 20.12 2.50
CA GLN A 23 -11.14 20.55 1.74
C GLN A 23 -11.72 19.36 0.96
N THR A 24 -13.04 19.33 0.83
CA THR A 24 -13.75 18.28 0.10
C THR A 24 -14.04 18.70 -1.34
N GLU A 25 -14.13 17.72 -2.23
CA GLU A 25 -14.62 17.89 -3.62
C GLU A 25 -13.89 18.99 -4.41
N GLN A 26 -12.61 19.20 -4.10
CA GLN A 26 -11.82 20.28 -4.69
C GLN A 26 -11.41 19.96 -6.11
N ARG A 27 -11.54 20.95 -6.99
CA ARG A 27 -11.00 20.92 -8.33
C ARG A 27 -9.51 21.19 -8.26
N LEU A 28 -8.71 20.30 -8.85
CA LEU A 28 -7.26 20.41 -8.84
C LEU A 28 -6.72 21.24 -10.00
N LEU A 29 -7.34 21.14 -11.18
CA LEU A 29 -6.90 21.84 -12.38
C LEU A 29 -7.77 23.04 -12.70
N ALA A 30 -7.30 23.89 -13.63
CA ALA A 30 -8.07 25.04 -14.06
C ALA A 30 -9.42 24.60 -14.68
N PRO A 31 -10.51 25.37 -14.51
CA PRO A 31 -11.82 25.04 -15.11
C PRO A 31 -11.77 24.86 -16.65
N ALA A 32 -10.84 25.54 -17.32
CA ALA A 32 -10.61 25.38 -18.76
C ALA A 32 -10.17 23.95 -19.13
N PHE A 33 -9.38 23.30 -18.29
CA PHE A 33 -8.97 21.91 -18.49
C PHE A 33 -10.19 20.97 -18.44
N ASP A 34 -11.04 21.13 -17.43
CA ASP A 34 -12.25 20.32 -17.28
C ASP A 34 -13.17 20.45 -18.51
N HIS A 35 -13.31 21.68 -19.04
CA HIS A 35 -14.09 21.95 -20.25
C HIS A 35 -13.49 21.28 -21.49
N GLN A 36 -12.17 21.33 -21.65
CA GLN A 36 -11.48 20.72 -22.79
C GLN A 36 -11.52 19.19 -22.75
N MET A 37 -11.40 18.59 -21.57
CA MET A 37 -11.31 17.13 -21.42
C MET A 37 -12.67 16.44 -21.25
N GLY A 38 -13.73 17.19 -20.95
CA GLY A 38 -15.08 16.66 -20.76
C GLY A 38 -15.30 15.94 -19.43
N TYR A 39 -14.39 16.08 -18.47
CA TYR A 39 -14.52 15.55 -17.11
C TYR A 39 -13.90 16.50 -16.08
N ALA A 40 -14.36 16.42 -14.83
CA ALA A 40 -13.87 17.29 -13.77
C ALA A 40 -12.71 16.66 -12.98
N SER A 41 -11.62 17.40 -12.82
CA SER A 41 -10.45 17.05 -11.99
C SER A 41 -10.72 17.22 -10.48
N ARG A 42 -11.83 16.68 -9.98
CA ARG A 42 -12.21 16.77 -8.56
C ARG A 42 -11.70 15.60 -7.76
N VAL A 43 -11.11 15.89 -6.60
CA VAL A 43 -10.75 14.91 -5.57
C VAL A 43 -11.80 14.86 -4.49
N ASP A 44 -11.97 13.69 -3.89
CA ASP A 44 -12.85 13.55 -2.73
C ASP A 44 -12.32 14.40 -1.56
N LEU A 45 -11.00 14.41 -1.34
CA LEU A 45 -10.33 15.23 -0.33
C LEU A 45 -9.00 15.78 -0.84
N LEU A 46 -8.80 17.08 -0.60
CA LEU A 46 -7.53 17.77 -0.78
C LEU A 46 -7.01 18.17 0.61
N LEU A 47 -5.92 17.54 1.05
CA LEU A 47 -5.15 18.04 2.17
C LEU A 47 -3.97 18.84 1.63
N TYR A 48 -3.74 20.05 2.13
CA TYR A 48 -2.58 20.84 1.74
C TYR A 48 -1.93 21.48 2.95
N ARG A 49 -0.61 21.52 2.94
CA ARG A 49 0.16 22.21 3.97
C ARG A 49 -0.14 23.70 3.92
N GLU A 50 -0.24 24.33 5.09
CA GLU A 50 -0.48 25.79 5.16
C GLU A 50 0.70 26.60 4.60
N ASP A 51 1.91 26.03 4.61
CA ASP A 51 3.11 26.59 4.01
C ASP A 51 3.17 26.44 2.48
N GLY A 52 2.19 25.77 1.86
CA GLY A 52 2.10 25.56 0.42
C GLY A 52 3.09 24.54 -0.16
N THR A 53 3.86 23.84 0.68
CA THR A 53 4.95 22.95 0.21
C THR A 53 4.47 21.61 -0.34
N ARG A 54 3.24 21.19 0.00
CA ARG A 54 2.75 19.84 -0.31
C ARG A 54 1.23 19.74 -0.32
N GLN A 55 0.73 18.95 -1.26
CA GLN A 55 -0.68 18.52 -1.30
C GLN A 55 -0.81 16.99 -1.28
N LEU A 56 -1.89 16.49 -0.69
CA LEU A 56 -2.35 15.11 -0.77
C LEU A 56 -3.71 15.09 -1.45
N TRP A 57 -3.79 14.36 -2.56
CA TRP A 57 -4.97 14.19 -3.39
C TRP A 57 -5.57 12.82 -3.07
N ILE A 58 -6.66 12.80 -2.30
CA ILE A 58 -7.20 11.56 -1.75
C ILE A 58 -8.52 11.22 -2.42
N GLU A 59 -8.63 9.96 -2.87
CA GLU A 59 -9.84 9.38 -3.45
C GLU A 59 -10.34 8.21 -2.60
N PHE A 60 -11.63 8.22 -2.26
CA PHE A 60 -12.31 7.12 -1.58
C PHE A 60 -13.02 6.21 -2.60
N GLU A 61 -12.40 5.08 -2.92
CA GLU A 61 -13.00 4.08 -3.81
C GLU A 61 -13.89 3.12 -3.01
N VAL A 62 -15.03 3.63 -2.52
CA VAL A 62 -16.03 2.86 -1.76
C VAL A 62 -17.04 2.21 -2.71
N SER A 63 -17.10 0.88 -2.74
CA SER A 63 -18.10 0.12 -3.54
C SER A 63 -18.06 0.40 -5.05
N ARG A 64 -16.93 0.85 -5.58
CA ARG A 64 -16.79 1.27 -6.98
C ARG A 64 -16.77 0.09 -7.95
N ALA A 65 -17.46 0.28 -9.07
CA ALA A 65 -17.44 -0.67 -10.19
C ALA A 65 -16.14 -0.56 -11.02
N ASP A 66 -15.58 0.65 -11.13
CA ASP A 66 -14.32 0.89 -11.83
C ASP A 66 -13.44 1.86 -11.04
N PRO A 67 -12.57 1.35 -10.14
CA PRO A 67 -11.66 2.21 -9.37
C PRO A 67 -10.55 2.83 -10.23
N VAL A 68 -10.36 2.39 -11.47
CA VAL A 68 -9.26 2.86 -12.34
C VAL A 68 -9.57 4.21 -12.97
N ALA A 69 -10.85 4.57 -13.12
CA ALA A 69 -11.25 5.82 -13.76
C ALA A 69 -10.57 7.06 -13.13
N ASN A 70 -10.48 7.12 -11.80
CA ASN A 70 -9.80 8.21 -11.11
C ASN A 70 -8.28 8.18 -11.31
N HIS A 71 -7.65 7.00 -11.30
CA HIS A 71 -6.23 6.86 -11.58
C HIS A 71 -5.89 7.38 -12.99
N ALA A 72 -6.69 7.02 -14.00
CA ALA A 72 -6.54 7.51 -15.36
C ALA A 72 -6.75 9.03 -15.45
N LYS A 73 -7.83 9.53 -14.84
CA LYS A 73 -8.17 10.96 -14.74
C LYS A 73 -6.99 11.79 -14.24
N PHE A 74 -6.37 11.38 -13.13
CA PHE A 74 -5.27 12.14 -12.54
C PHE A 74 -3.92 11.90 -13.23
N SER A 75 -3.73 10.74 -13.85
CA SER A 75 -2.56 10.51 -14.71
C SER A 75 -2.58 11.46 -15.91
N VAL A 76 -3.74 11.58 -16.58
CA VAL A 76 -3.92 12.50 -17.70
C VAL A 76 -3.76 13.95 -17.23
N ALA A 77 -4.37 14.32 -16.10
CA ALA A 77 -4.17 15.62 -15.47
C ALA A 77 -2.68 15.94 -15.28
N HIS A 78 -1.88 15.00 -14.76
CA HIS A 78 -0.44 15.17 -14.57
C HIS A 78 0.32 15.37 -15.88
N LEU A 79 -0.04 14.66 -16.95
CA LEU A 79 0.64 14.78 -18.24
C LEU A 79 0.42 16.15 -18.91
N PHE A 80 -0.76 16.76 -18.71
CA PHE A 80 -1.07 18.07 -19.29
C PHE A 80 -0.68 19.24 -18.37
N GLN A 81 -0.80 19.04 -17.05
CA GLN A 81 -0.43 20.00 -16.03
C GLN A 81 0.28 19.25 -14.88
N PRO A 82 1.61 19.09 -14.98
CA PRO A 82 2.40 18.37 -13.99
C PRO A 82 2.18 18.92 -12.58
N GLN A 83 1.99 18.01 -11.63
CA GLN A 83 1.96 18.34 -10.21
C GLN A 83 3.36 18.60 -9.67
N LEU A 84 3.44 19.24 -8.50
CA LEU A 84 4.71 19.34 -7.78
C LEU A 84 5.20 17.95 -7.39
N GLU A 85 6.52 17.77 -7.34
CA GLU A 85 7.14 16.49 -6.92
C GLU A 85 6.81 16.10 -5.47
N SER A 86 6.42 17.08 -4.66
CA SER A 86 5.96 16.88 -3.28
C SER A 86 4.48 16.46 -3.20
N ASP A 87 3.68 16.74 -4.24
CA ASP A 87 2.27 16.40 -4.26
C ASP A 87 2.09 14.89 -4.39
N THR A 88 1.17 14.36 -3.59
CA THR A 88 0.97 12.92 -3.49
C THR A 88 -0.48 12.53 -3.80
N PHE A 89 -0.66 11.60 -4.74
CA PHE A 89 -1.95 10.96 -4.98
C PHE A 89 -2.13 9.73 -4.08
N VAL A 90 -3.30 9.60 -3.45
CA VAL A 90 -3.65 8.46 -2.59
C VAL A 90 -5.02 7.92 -2.98
N SER A 91 -5.07 6.67 -3.47
CA SER A 91 -6.33 5.95 -3.65
C SER A 91 -6.60 5.03 -2.46
N MET A 92 -7.70 5.28 -1.75
CA MET A 92 -8.14 4.47 -0.62
C MET A 92 -9.25 3.52 -1.09
N ILE A 93 -8.92 2.25 -1.32
CA ILE A 93 -9.83 1.26 -1.92
C ILE A 93 -10.44 0.38 -0.84
N SER A 94 -11.77 0.34 -0.76
CA SER A 94 -12.43 -0.48 0.27
C SER A 94 -12.45 -1.97 -0.09
N PRO A 95 -12.42 -2.89 0.90
CA PRO A 95 -12.59 -4.34 0.72
C PRO A 95 -13.83 -4.79 -0.06
N ARG A 96 -14.78 -3.90 -0.35
CA ARG A 96 -15.94 -4.19 -1.18
C ARG A 96 -15.65 -4.16 -2.69
N VAL A 97 -14.62 -3.43 -3.10
CA VAL A 97 -14.16 -3.43 -4.48
C VAL A 97 -13.58 -4.81 -4.80
N ASP A 98 -13.94 -5.35 -5.96
CA ASP A 98 -13.50 -6.69 -6.34
C ASP A 98 -11.98 -6.80 -6.40
N TYR A 99 -11.45 -7.91 -5.87
CA TYR A 99 -10.00 -8.16 -5.76
C TYR A 99 -9.24 -7.86 -7.06
N GLY A 100 -9.74 -8.35 -8.20
CA GLY A 100 -9.12 -8.10 -9.50
C GLY A 100 -9.09 -6.61 -9.90
N ARG A 101 -10.14 -5.86 -9.58
CA ARG A 101 -10.23 -4.42 -9.86
C ARG A 101 -9.34 -3.59 -8.94
N ALA A 102 -9.27 -3.97 -7.66
CA ALA A 102 -8.34 -3.35 -6.71
C ALA A 102 -6.87 -3.59 -7.11
N ASN A 103 -6.55 -4.78 -7.64
CA ASN A 103 -5.21 -5.05 -8.18
C ASN A 103 -4.94 -4.28 -9.48
N LEU A 104 -5.93 -4.13 -10.35
CA LEU A 104 -5.78 -3.33 -11.57
C LEU A 104 -5.48 -1.87 -11.22
N ALA A 105 -6.20 -1.29 -10.25
CA ALA A 105 -5.91 0.03 -9.70
C ALA A 105 -4.50 0.10 -9.07
N GLY A 106 -4.08 -0.93 -8.33
CA GLY A 106 -2.74 -0.99 -7.75
C GLY A 106 -1.62 -1.02 -8.81
N ASN A 107 -1.87 -1.67 -9.96
CA ASN A 107 -0.94 -1.61 -11.10
C ASN A 107 -0.94 -0.21 -11.75
N MET A 108 -2.07 0.50 -11.77
CA MET A 108 -2.10 1.89 -12.24
C MET A 108 -1.28 2.82 -11.36
N ILE A 109 -1.19 2.59 -10.05
CA ILE A 109 -0.25 3.33 -9.19
C ILE A 109 1.20 3.16 -9.67
N THR A 110 1.58 1.94 -10.10
CA THR A 110 2.92 1.71 -10.67
C THR A 110 3.13 2.51 -11.96
N LEU A 111 2.09 2.63 -12.81
CA LEU A 111 2.15 3.46 -14.01
C LEU A 111 2.21 4.95 -13.69
N MET A 112 1.43 5.42 -12.72
CA MET A 112 1.47 6.81 -12.22
C MET A 112 2.87 7.19 -11.73
N ARG A 113 3.51 6.30 -10.97
CA ARG A 113 4.91 6.48 -10.53
C ARG A 113 5.89 6.56 -11.70
N LYS A 114 5.67 5.80 -12.78
CA LYS A 114 6.52 5.83 -13.97
C LYS A 114 6.40 7.13 -14.77
N ILE A 115 5.26 7.81 -14.69
CA ILE A 115 5.08 9.13 -15.33
C ILE A 115 5.47 10.30 -14.40
N GLY A 116 6.08 10.03 -13.25
CA GLY A 116 6.62 11.05 -12.35
C GLY A 116 5.74 11.39 -11.14
N MET A 117 4.55 10.80 -11.01
CA MET A 117 3.68 11.08 -9.87
C MET A 117 4.14 10.36 -8.61
N GLN A 118 4.09 11.04 -7.46
CA GLN A 118 4.14 10.36 -6.17
C GLN A 118 2.74 9.79 -5.86
N ALA A 119 2.53 8.50 -6.15
CA ALA A 119 1.22 7.87 -6.05
C ALA A 119 1.23 6.65 -5.12
N PHE A 120 0.15 6.46 -4.37
CA PHE A 120 -0.05 5.31 -3.48
C PHE A 120 -1.49 4.80 -3.56
N GLN A 121 -1.65 3.51 -3.32
CA GLN A 121 -2.94 2.90 -3.05
C GLN A 121 -2.89 2.20 -1.70
N MET A 122 -3.93 2.36 -0.89
CA MET A 122 -4.09 1.67 0.38
C MET A 122 -5.50 1.13 0.56
N PRO A 123 -5.70 0.06 1.35
CA PRO A 123 -7.04 -0.40 1.66
C PRO A 123 -7.73 0.58 2.63
N LEU A 124 -8.96 0.98 2.32
CA LEU A 124 -9.82 1.78 3.20
C LEU A 124 -10.50 0.85 4.21
N VAL A 125 -10.42 1.17 5.50
CA VAL A 125 -10.98 0.36 6.62
C VAL A 125 -10.67 -1.14 6.48
N PRO A 126 -9.38 -1.53 6.38
CA PRO A 126 -8.95 -2.87 5.99
C PRO A 126 -9.35 -3.98 6.96
N TYR A 127 -9.80 -3.62 8.15
CA TYR A 127 -10.27 -4.54 9.18
C TYR A 127 -11.75 -4.93 8.99
N LEU A 128 -12.48 -4.30 8.06
CA LEU A 128 -13.88 -4.61 7.78
C LEU A 128 -14.06 -5.49 6.54
N SER A 129 -15.10 -6.33 6.58
CA SER A 129 -15.51 -7.13 5.43
C SER A 129 -16.31 -6.31 4.41
N ALA A 130 -16.41 -6.80 3.18
CA ALA A 130 -17.27 -6.21 2.15
C ALA A 130 -18.74 -6.07 2.61
N THR A 131 -19.24 -7.04 3.37
CA THR A 131 -20.60 -7.05 3.92
C THR A 131 -20.78 -5.96 4.98
N ALA A 132 -19.82 -5.82 5.91
CA ALA A 132 -19.84 -4.77 6.92
C ALA A 132 -19.81 -3.38 6.26
N ILE A 133 -18.93 -3.17 5.29
CA ILE A 133 -18.86 -1.90 4.52
C ILE A 133 -20.17 -1.63 3.78
N ASN A 134 -20.84 -2.66 3.25
CA ASN A 134 -22.15 -2.49 2.62
C ASN A 134 -23.24 -2.09 3.61
N ALA A 135 -23.22 -2.63 4.83
CA ALA A 135 -24.13 -2.22 5.89
C ALA A 135 -23.88 -0.77 6.30
N LEU A 136 -22.62 -0.40 6.57
CA LEU A 136 -22.22 0.95 6.92
C LEU A 136 -22.62 1.97 5.87
N ASN A 137 -22.45 1.65 4.58
CA ASN A 137 -22.80 2.57 3.50
C ASN A 137 -24.31 2.84 3.36
N LYS A 138 -25.17 2.11 4.08
CA LYS A 138 -26.62 2.34 4.15
C LYS A 138 -27.04 3.13 5.39
N LEU A 139 -26.18 3.23 6.40
CA LEU A 139 -26.44 4.02 7.60
C LEU A 139 -26.49 5.52 7.27
N SER A 140 -27.27 6.26 8.03
CA SER A 140 -27.30 7.72 8.01
C SER A 140 -26.00 8.31 8.58
N GLN A 141 -25.77 9.61 8.34
CA GLN A 141 -24.59 10.29 8.91
C GLN A 141 -24.60 10.27 10.44
N ALA A 142 -25.78 10.44 11.06
CA ALA A 142 -25.92 10.40 12.52
C ALA A 142 -25.55 9.03 13.12
N GLU A 143 -25.96 7.94 12.46
CA GLU A 143 -25.60 6.58 12.86
C GLU A 143 -24.11 6.29 12.65
N LEU A 144 -23.51 6.80 11.57
CA LEU A 144 -22.07 6.63 11.31
C LEU A 144 -21.20 7.35 12.35
N MET A 145 -21.61 8.53 12.83
CA MET A 145 -20.87 9.28 13.86
C MET A 145 -20.75 8.53 15.20
N THR A 146 -21.70 7.66 15.52
CA THR A 146 -21.69 6.89 16.78
C THR A 146 -21.22 5.45 16.59
N HIS A 147 -20.88 5.05 15.35
CA HIS A 147 -20.50 3.69 15.03
C HIS A 147 -19.05 3.40 15.44
N SER A 148 -18.86 2.54 16.43
CA SER A 148 -17.55 2.27 17.05
C SER A 148 -16.51 1.65 16.11
N GLU A 149 -16.94 0.98 15.04
CA GLU A 149 -16.01 0.34 14.10
C GLU A 149 -15.32 1.30 13.13
N ILE A 150 -15.81 2.54 12.94
CA ILE A 150 -15.18 3.48 11.99
C ILE A 150 -14.29 4.46 12.73
N GLU A 151 -12.98 4.21 12.69
CA GLU A 151 -11.97 5.06 13.31
C GLU A 151 -11.36 6.00 12.26
N ALA A 152 -12.03 7.11 11.94
CA ALA A 152 -11.56 8.06 10.92
C ALA A 152 -10.15 8.61 11.20
N GLN A 153 -9.83 8.85 12.48
CA GLN A 153 -8.50 9.27 12.93
C GLN A 153 -7.42 8.26 12.52
N ARG A 154 -7.70 6.97 12.69
CA ARG A 154 -6.77 5.89 12.33
C ARG A 154 -6.55 5.83 10.83
N GLU A 155 -7.58 6.05 10.02
CA GLU A 155 -7.44 6.09 8.56
C GLU A 155 -6.57 7.26 8.10
N LEU A 156 -6.69 8.42 8.74
CA LEU A 156 -5.85 9.59 8.49
C LEU A 156 -4.39 9.31 8.87
N GLU A 157 -4.13 8.72 10.04
CA GLU A 157 -2.78 8.32 10.47
C GLU A 157 -2.14 7.30 9.51
N ARG A 158 -2.93 6.35 9.00
CA ARG A 158 -2.46 5.34 8.04
C ARG A 158 -2.04 5.98 6.70
N ILE A 159 -2.69 7.06 6.27
CA ILE A 159 -2.25 7.80 5.07
C ILE A 159 -0.86 8.38 5.30
N PHE A 160 -0.65 9.11 6.39
CA PHE A 160 0.66 9.70 6.71
C PHE A 160 1.76 8.65 6.89
N ALA A 161 1.41 7.46 7.40
CA ALA A 161 2.35 6.35 7.52
C ALA A 161 2.87 5.82 6.17
N ILE A 162 2.17 6.05 5.05
CA ILE A 162 2.58 5.55 3.73
C ILE A 162 3.04 6.65 2.76
N VAL A 163 2.56 7.89 2.93
CA VAL A 163 2.94 8.99 2.05
C VAL A 163 4.29 9.60 2.43
N GLU A 164 4.77 9.33 3.64
CA GLU A 164 6.11 9.71 4.08
C GLU A 164 7.10 8.56 3.87
N PRO A 165 8.34 8.85 3.44
CA PRO A 165 9.38 7.84 3.41
C PRO A 165 9.62 7.32 4.82
N ALA A 166 9.69 6.00 4.98
CA ALA A 166 10.07 5.38 6.23
C ALA A 166 11.51 5.77 6.63
N PHE A 167 12.35 6.01 5.63
CA PHE A 167 13.69 6.60 5.68
C PHE A 167 14.21 6.86 4.23
N THR A 168 15.33 7.57 4.10
CA THR A 168 15.98 7.88 2.82
C THR A 168 17.42 7.38 2.85
N VAL A 169 17.86 6.72 1.78
CA VAL A 169 19.25 6.25 1.61
C VAL A 169 19.76 6.73 0.27
N GLU A 170 20.85 7.49 0.27
CA GLU A 170 21.42 8.11 -0.94
C GLU A 170 20.36 8.88 -1.76
N THR A 171 20.04 8.40 -2.96
CA THR A 171 19.04 8.96 -3.88
C THR A 171 17.71 8.20 -3.88
N GLN A 172 17.55 7.22 -2.98
CA GLN A 172 16.36 6.39 -2.87
C GLN A 172 15.54 6.75 -1.64
N ARG A 173 14.23 6.90 -1.85
CA ARG A 173 13.26 7.06 -0.77
C ARG A 173 12.60 5.71 -0.52
N ILE A 174 12.76 5.17 0.69
CA ILE A 174 12.20 3.88 1.07
C ILE A 174 10.87 4.13 1.78
N TYR A 175 9.79 3.59 1.23
CA TYR A 175 8.45 3.68 1.79
C TYR A 175 8.03 2.33 2.33
N PHE A 176 7.01 2.34 3.19
CA PHE A 176 6.29 1.11 3.46
C PHE A 176 5.44 0.70 2.26
N ALA A 177 5.29 -0.61 2.03
CA ALA A 177 4.37 -1.14 1.04
C ALA A 177 2.94 -0.68 1.37
N SER A 178 2.29 0.05 0.47
CA SER A 178 1.04 0.74 0.78
C SER A 178 -0.20 -0.15 0.63
N ASN A 179 -0.08 -1.28 -0.07
CA ASN A 179 -1.15 -2.25 -0.26
C ASN A 179 -0.62 -3.69 -0.34
N LEU A 180 -1.55 -4.65 -0.23
CA LEU A 180 -1.22 -6.08 -0.24
C LEU A 180 -0.72 -6.59 -1.60
N LEU A 181 -1.03 -5.92 -2.72
CA LEU A 181 -0.45 -6.31 -4.02
C LEU A 181 1.06 -6.11 -4.01
N GLU A 182 1.55 -4.95 -3.54
CA GLU A 182 3.00 -4.69 -3.39
C GLU A 182 3.66 -5.71 -2.48
N VAL A 183 3.03 -6.02 -1.34
CA VAL A 183 3.50 -7.06 -0.40
C VAL A 183 3.63 -8.42 -1.10
N MET A 184 2.60 -8.87 -1.83
CA MET A 184 2.64 -10.16 -2.54
C MET A 184 3.63 -10.16 -3.70
N LEU A 185 3.83 -9.03 -4.39
CA LEU A 185 4.87 -8.90 -5.40
C LEU A 185 6.26 -9.06 -4.77
N ASN A 186 6.51 -8.47 -3.59
CA ASN A 186 7.76 -8.67 -2.86
C ASN A 186 7.97 -10.14 -2.44
N VAL A 187 6.91 -10.86 -2.02
CA VAL A 187 7.00 -12.31 -1.74
C VAL A 187 7.52 -13.06 -2.97
N ARG A 188 6.98 -12.75 -4.15
CA ARG A 188 7.37 -13.40 -5.41
C ARG A 188 8.78 -13.03 -5.82
N THR A 189 9.16 -11.75 -5.70
CA THR A 189 10.51 -11.28 -6.00
C THR A 189 11.54 -12.01 -5.14
N TRP A 190 11.31 -12.11 -3.83
CA TRP A 190 12.21 -12.83 -2.94
C TRP A 190 12.42 -14.29 -3.40
N ASN A 191 11.33 -15.01 -3.68
CA ASN A 191 11.39 -16.41 -4.11
C ASN A 191 12.07 -16.59 -5.48
N ALA A 192 11.87 -15.64 -6.40
CA ALA A 192 12.49 -15.68 -7.73
C ALA A 192 13.99 -15.35 -7.68
N GLU A 193 14.40 -14.48 -6.76
CA GLU A 193 15.79 -14.02 -6.65
C GLU A 193 16.65 -14.93 -5.78
N ILE A 194 16.13 -15.43 -4.66
CA ILE A 194 16.92 -16.15 -3.65
C ILE A 194 17.58 -17.44 -4.19
N ASN A 195 16.97 -18.04 -5.21
CA ASN A 195 17.47 -19.26 -5.85
C ASN A 195 18.59 -18.98 -6.86
N GLN A 196 18.88 -17.71 -7.18
CA GLN A 196 19.99 -17.33 -8.05
C GLN A 196 21.29 -17.30 -7.25
N ALA A 197 22.34 -17.94 -7.75
CA ALA A 197 23.59 -18.11 -7.01
C ALA A 197 24.18 -16.79 -6.49
N ALA A 198 24.17 -15.73 -7.30
CA ALA A 198 24.67 -14.41 -6.92
C ALA A 198 23.87 -13.79 -5.75
N HIS A 199 22.54 -13.85 -5.82
CA HIS A 199 21.67 -13.31 -4.78
C HIS A 199 21.69 -14.17 -3.51
N SER A 200 21.72 -15.51 -3.64
CA SER A 200 21.88 -16.43 -2.52
C SER A 200 23.17 -16.14 -1.73
N ALA A 201 24.29 -15.91 -2.44
CA ALA A 201 25.57 -15.58 -1.83
C ALA A 201 25.53 -14.23 -1.08
N ARG A 202 24.88 -13.20 -1.66
CA ARG A 202 24.69 -11.89 -0.99
C ARG A 202 23.75 -11.97 0.20
N TRP A 203 22.67 -12.73 0.08
CA TRP A 203 21.70 -12.94 1.14
C TRP A 203 22.33 -13.65 2.35
N GLY A 204 23.15 -14.68 2.09
CA GLY A 204 23.78 -15.49 3.13
C GLY A 204 22.78 -16.40 3.84
N LYS A 205 22.98 -16.64 5.15
CA LYS A 205 22.02 -17.37 5.99
C LYS A 205 21.52 -16.47 7.11
N ARG A 206 20.20 -16.32 7.24
CA ARG A 206 19.58 -15.33 8.15
C ARG A 206 18.58 -15.96 9.10
N ILE A 207 18.56 -15.48 10.34
CA ILE A 207 17.55 -15.87 11.34
C ILE A 207 16.27 -15.07 11.10
N ILE A 208 15.15 -15.76 10.90
CA ILE A 208 13.87 -15.12 10.56
C ILE A 208 12.79 -15.65 11.51
N SER A 209 11.99 -14.70 12.03
CA SER A 209 10.83 -15.01 12.89
C SER A 209 9.51 -14.82 12.16
N TYR A 210 9.38 -13.76 11.35
CA TYR A 210 8.12 -13.35 10.76
C TYR A 210 8.11 -13.61 9.25
N PHE A 211 7.10 -14.34 8.78
CA PHE A 211 6.93 -14.73 7.39
C PHE A 211 5.60 -14.22 6.86
N VAL A 212 5.62 -13.51 5.74
CA VAL A 212 4.41 -13.20 4.98
C VAL A 212 4.03 -14.43 4.16
N PHE A 213 2.75 -14.79 4.14
CA PHE A 213 2.18 -15.84 3.31
C PHE A 213 1.37 -15.27 2.14
N ASP A 214 1.65 -15.71 0.91
CA ASP A 214 0.80 -15.43 -0.26
C ASP A 214 -0.22 -16.58 -0.44
N PRO A 215 -1.52 -16.36 -0.15
CA PRO A 215 -2.53 -17.41 -0.25
C PRO A 215 -2.83 -17.86 -1.68
N ILE A 216 -2.32 -17.16 -2.71
CA ILE A 216 -2.54 -17.52 -4.11
C ILE A 216 -1.44 -18.46 -4.60
N THR A 217 -0.20 -18.19 -4.24
CA THR A 217 0.97 -18.96 -4.69
C THR A 217 1.46 -19.98 -3.64
N HIS A 218 0.94 -19.88 -2.42
CA HIS A 218 1.39 -20.61 -1.24
C HIS A 218 2.88 -20.41 -0.90
N LEU A 219 3.46 -19.31 -1.40
CA LEU A 219 4.84 -18.93 -1.10
C LEU A 219 4.91 -18.16 0.21
N PHE A 220 6.08 -18.20 0.82
CA PHE A 220 6.42 -17.40 1.98
C PHE A 220 7.61 -16.49 1.67
N ALA A 221 7.76 -15.40 2.41
CA ALA A 221 8.96 -14.58 2.41
C ALA A 221 9.12 -13.82 3.74
N PRO A 222 10.34 -13.37 4.10
CA PRO A 222 10.57 -12.62 5.33
C PRO A 222 9.78 -11.31 5.37
N SER A 223 9.07 -11.03 6.47
CA SER A 223 8.20 -9.86 6.57
C SER A 223 8.94 -8.52 6.35
N LYS A 224 10.19 -8.43 6.81
CA LYS A 224 11.06 -7.27 6.61
C LYS A 224 11.35 -7.02 5.13
N PHE A 225 11.44 -8.06 4.31
CA PHE A 225 11.60 -7.92 2.86
C PHE A 225 10.30 -7.42 2.22
N CYS A 226 9.16 -7.92 2.69
CA CYS A 226 7.86 -7.63 2.08
C CYS A 226 7.28 -6.25 2.45
N ALA A 227 7.70 -5.67 3.57
CA ALA A 227 7.08 -4.46 4.13
C ALA A 227 7.52 -3.14 3.50
N TYR A 228 8.54 -3.13 2.63
CA TYR A 228 9.11 -1.90 2.08
C TYR A 228 9.14 -1.91 0.55
N VAL A 229 9.10 -0.70 -0.01
CA VAL A 229 9.17 -0.41 -1.44
C VAL A 229 10.14 0.75 -1.67
N ALA A 230 10.90 0.71 -2.75
CA ALA A 230 11.88 1.73 -3.09
C ALA A 230 11.36 2.59 -4.24
N LEU A 231 11.28 3.89 -4.00
CA LEU A 231 10.95 4.87 -5.03
C LEU A 231 12.19 5.73 -5.31
N LYS A 232 12.53 5.90 -6.59
CA LYS A 232 13.60 6.82 -7.00
C LYS A 232 13.24 8.25 -6.57
N ALA A 233 14.22 9.01 -6.09
CA ALA A 233 14.09 10.46 -6.05
C ALA A 233 13.94 11.00 -7.48
N ALA A 234 13.13 12.04 -7.66
CA ALA A 234 12.81 12.60 -8.97
C ALA A 234 14.02 13.24 -9.69
N THR A 235 15.18 13.35 -9.03
CA THR A 235 16.34 14.11 -9.49
C THR A 235 17.21 13.43 -10.54
N THR A 236 16.95 12.18 -10.94
CA THR A 236 17.76 11.50 -11.96
C THR A 236 17.03 11.49 -13.31
N THR A 237 17.47 12.37 -14.22
CA THR A 237 17.05 12.50 -15.63
C THR A 237 17.37 11.28 -16.51
N GLU A 238 17.82 10.17 -15.94
CA GLU A 238 18.16 8.96 -16.67
C GLU A 238 16.91 8.18 -17.09
N HIS A 239 16.49 8.43 -18.33
CA HIS A 239 15.57 7.59 -19.10
C HIS A 239 16.27 6.31 -19.54
N SER A 240 16.69 5.49 -18.59
CA SER A 240 17.16 4.15 -18.89
C SER A 240 15.97 3.21 -18.77
N PRO A 241 15.51 2.55 -19.88
CA PRO A 241 14.48 1.54 -19.82
C PRO A 241 15.07 0.26 -19.23
N SER A 242 15.48 0.31 -17.96
CA SER A 242 15.96 -0.89 -17.27
C SER A 242 14.77 -1.79 -17.00
N ARG A 243 14.86 -2.97 -17.60
CA ARG A 243 13.90 -4.06 -17.55
C ARG A 243 13.48 -4.40 -16.11
N VAL A 244 12.21 -4.79 -16.03
CA VAL A 244 11.50 -5.48 -14.94
C VAL A 244 10.91 -4.59 -13.84
N LEU A 245 9.59 -4.39 -13.97
CA LEU A 245 8.58 -4.47 -12.91
C LEU A 245 9.12 -4.52 -11.47
N GLY A 246 9.05 -3.39 -10.78
CA GLY A 246 8.98 -3.40 -9.33
C GLY A 246 9.60 -2.17 -8.72
N SER A 247 8.75 -1.23 -8.27
CA SER A 247 9.10 -0.37 -7.14
C SER A 247 9.27 -1.17 -5.83
N GLY A 248 9.27 -2.51 -5.89
CA GLY A 248 9.36 -3.41 -4.76
C GLY A 248 10.78 -3.63 -4.26
N MET A 249 10.90 -4.42 -3.20
CA MET A 249 12.18 -4.82 -2.61
C MET A 249 12.85 -5.92 -3.45
N ASN A 250 14.18 -5.86 -3.57
CA ASN A 250 15.02 -6.93 -4.13
C ASN A 250 16.15 -7.30 -3.15
N ILE A 251 16.84 -8.42 -3.38
CA ILE A 251 17.89 -8.92 -2.47
C ILE A 251 19.07 -7.95 -2.33
N ASP A 252 19.46 -7.28 -3.41
CA ASP A 252 20.60 -6.35 -3.38
C ASP A 252 20.32 -5.14 -2.51
N LEU A 253 19.15 -4.52 -2.70
CA LEU A 253 18.70 -3.41 -1.88
C LEU A 253 18.49 -3.86 -0.43
N TYR A 254 17.82 -4.99 -0.21
CA TYR A 254 17.59 -5.51 1.14
C TYR A 254 18.90 -5.68 1.91
N THR A 255 19.90 -6.32 1.29
CA THR A 255 21.18 -6.62 1.95
C THR A 255 22.00 -5.36 2.23
N SER A 256 21.95 -4.37 1.33
CA SER A 256 22.52 -3.04 1.55
C SER A 256 21.87 -2.31 2.73
N LEU A 257 20.53 -2.25 2.75
CA LEU A 257 19.78 -1.60 3.84
C LEU A 257 20.00 -2.29 5.18
N ASP A 258 20.00 -3.63 5.21
CA ASP A 258 20.15 -4.40 6.45
C ASP A 258 21.53 -4.20 7.11
N ALA A 259 22.56 -3.93 6.31
CA ALA A 259 23.91 -3.68 6.81
C ALA A 259 24.10 -2.26 7.35
N HIS A 260 23.37 -1.27 6.82
CA HIS A 260 23.72 0.15 6.99
C HIS A 260 22.60 1.02 7.58
N GLU A 261 21.34 0.62 7.49
CA GLU A 261 20.20 1.46 7.86
C GLU A 261 19.49 0.95 9.12
N LYS A 262 19.68 1.67 10.24
CA LYS A 262 19.09 1.31 11.54
C LYS A 262 17.56 1.38 11.53
N LEU A 263 16.99 2.27 10.70
CA LEU A 263 15.55 2.44 10.55
C LEU A 263 14.93 1.29 9.75
N PHE A 264 15.72 0.52 9.01
CA PHE A 264 15.29 -0.70 8.35
C PHE A 264 15.23 -1.82 9.38
N ASP A 265 14.08 -1.93 10.04
CA ASP A 265 13.89 -2.80 11.21
C ASP A 265 12.72 -3.78 11.02
N GLY A 266 12.88 -4.98 11.58
CA GLY A 266 11.89 -6.06 11.51
C GLY A 266 10.67 -5.82 12.41
N ALA A 267 10.81 -5.07 13.51
CA ALA A 267 9.68 -4.70 14.35
C ALA A 267 8.79 -3.66 13.64
N ARG A 268 9.38 -2.63 13.04
CA ARG A 268 8.67 -1.67 12.18
C ARG A 268 7.96 -2.37 11.03
N ALA A 269 8.61 -3.32 10.37
CA ALA A 269 8.05 -4.06 9.26
C ALA A 269 6.76 -4.80 9.62
N HIS A 270 6.79 -5.70 10.62
CA HIS A 270 5.60 -6.47 10.95
C HIS A 270 4.52 -5.61 11.60
N ASN A 271 4.88 -4.56 12.35
CA ASN A 271 3.90 -3.60 12.89
C ASN A 271 3.19 -2.84 11.79
N HIS A 272 3.88 -2.43 10.73
CA HIS A 272 3.25 -1.79 9.57
C HIS A 272 2.25 -2.76 8.91
N LEU A 273 2.67 -3.99 8.61
CA LEU A 273 1.83 -4.99 7.95
C LEU A 273 0.57 -5.32 8.76
N THR A 274 0.67 -5.46 10.08
CA THR A 274 -0.48 -5.77 10.94
C THR A 274 -1.38 -4.55 11.19
N ARG A 275 -0.81 -3.39 11.54
CA ARG A 275 -1.60 -2.21 11.94
C ARG A 275 -2.18 -1.45 10.76
N ASN A 276 -1.42 -1.33 9.67
CA ASN A 276 -1.78 -0.49 8.53
C ASN A 276 -2.34 -1.29 7.35
N LEU A 277 -2.01 -2.57 7.18
CA LEU A 277 -2.59 -3.41 6.13
C LEU A 277 -3.55 -4.49 6.67
N ALA A 278 -3.79 -4.50 7.99
CA ALA A 278 -4.64 -5.47 8.68
C ALA A 278 -4.26 -6.94 8.42
N MET A 279 -2.97 -7.22 8.17
CA MET A 279 -2.51 -8.60 8.11
C MET A 279 -2.66 -9.25 9.49
N GLN A 280 -3.15 -10.49 9.49
CA GLN A 280 -3.33 -11.29 10.69
C GLN A 280 -2.01 -11.92 11.09
N LEU A 281 -1.65 -11.78 12.36
CA LEU A 281 -0.46 -12.40 12.93
C LEU A 281 -0.89 -13.73 13.56
N ILE A 282 -0.42 -14.84 13.00
CA ILE A 282 -0.77 -16.20 13.42
C ILE A 282 0.50 -16.89 13.93
N PRO A 283 0.60 -17.19 15.24
CA PRO A 283 1.69 -17.99 15.79
C PRO A 283 1.75 -19.40 15.19
N ASN A 284 2.94 -20.02 15.13
CA ASN A 284 3.08 -21.38 14.58
C ASN A 284 2.10 -22.41 15.17
N ALA A 285 1.85 -22.32 16.48
CA ALA A 285 0.95 -23.25 17.20
C ALA A 285 -0.51 -23.18 16.71
N GLU A 286 -0.92 -22.07 16.09
CA GLU A 286 -2.28 -21.83 15.61
C GLU A 286 -2.38 -21.96 14.08
N ALA A 287 -1.25 -22.22 13.41
CA ALA A 287 -1.11 -22.19 11.97
C ALA A 287 -1.07 -23.58 11.32
N GLU A 288 -1.79 -24.57 11.87
CA GLU A 288 -1.78 -25.96 11.38
C GLU A 288 -2.11 -26.05 9.88
N HIS A 289 -3.06 -25.23 9.42
CA HIS A 289 -3.44 -25.13 8.00
C HIS A 289 -2.31 -24.59 7.08
N LEU A 290 -1.28 -23.93 7.62
CA LEU A 290 -0.12 -23.44 6.87
C LEU A 290 1.09 -24.37 6.96
N ALA A 291 1.11 -25.30 7.93
CA ALA A 291 2.30 -26.10 8.26
C ALA A 291 2.85 -26.85 7.04
N ASN A 292 1.98 -27.57 6.30
CA ASN A 292 2.38 -28.32 5.12
C ASN A 292 2.98 -27.42 4.03
N HIS A 293 2.37 -26.25 3.78
CA HIS A 293 2.89 -25.30 2.80
C HIS A 293 4.23 -24.73 3.25
N PHE A 294 4.35 -24.39 4.53
CA PHE A 294 5.56 -23.81 5.09
C PHE A 294 6.72 -24.81 5.10
N ASP A 295 6.50 -26.06 5.51
CA ASP A 295 7.54 -27.09 5.55
C ASP A 295 8.03 -27.43 4.15
N HIS A 296 7.12 -27.53 3.18
CA HIS A 296 7.48 -27.73 1.78
C HIS A 296 8.33 -26.57 1.26
N TRP A 297 7.87 -25.33 1.47
CA TRP A 297 8.60 -24.14 1.07
C TRP A 297 9.97 -24.03 1.77
N LEU A 298 10.01 -24.22 3.09
CA LEU A 298 11.22 -24.09 3.88
C LEU A 298 12.25 -25.15 3.48
N SER A 299 11.83 -26.37 3.13
CA SER A 299 12.73 -27.42 2.68
C SER A 299 13.59 -27.02 1.47
N SER A 300 13.04 -26.19 0.58
CA SER A 300 13.74 -25.63 -0.58
C SER A 300 14.67 -24.45 -0.24
N HIS A 301 14.54 -23.85 0.95
CA HIS A 301 15.23 -22.62 1.35
C HIS A 301 16.05 -22.75 2.65
N LYS A 302 16.28 -23.98 3.15
CA LYS A 302 17.02 -24.24 4.42
C LYS A 302 18.46 -23.74 4.41
N ALA A 303 19.06 -23.56 3.23
CA ALA A 303 20.42 -23.02 3.11
C ALA A 303 20.46 -21.53 3.44
N GLN A 304 19.38 -20.79 3.15
CA GLN A 304 19.29 -19.33 3.29
C GLN A 304 18.57 -18.89 4.57
N ILE A 305 17.78 -19.79 5.18
CA ILE A 305 16.93 -19.47 6.32
C ILE A 305 17.29 -20.33 7.53
N THR A 306 17.44 -19.66 8.67
CA THR A 306 17.39 -20.27 10.00
C THR A 306 16.13 -19.78 10.69
N LEU A 307 15.34 -20.70 11.25
CA LEU A 307 14.19 -20.29 12.04
C LEU A 307 14.65 -19.77 13.41
N HIS A 308 13.98 -18.72 13.90
CA HIS A 308 14.16 -18.29 15.27
C HIS A 308 13.74 -19.40 16.26
N SER A 309 14.35 -19.44 17.45
CA SER A 309 14.16 -20.51 18.44
C SER A 309 12.72 -20.67 18.93
N ARG A 310 11.91 -19.61 18.84
CA ARG A 310 10.48 -19.61 19.18
C ARG A 310 9.58 -20.12 18.05
N GLY A 311 10.15 -20.53 16.91
CA GLY A 311 9.41 -20.92 15.72
C GLY A 311 8.98 -19.73 14.85
N PRO A 312 8.37 -20.02 13.69
CA PRO A 312 7.88 -19.01 12.77
C PRO A 312 6.59 -18.35 13.28
N ILE A 313 6.36 -17.11 12.84
CA ILE A 313 5.11 -16.38 13.00
C ILE A 313 4.67 -15.96 11.61
N PHE A 314 3.41 -16.24 11.27
CA PHE A 314 2.87 -16.00 9.95
C PHE A 314 2.08 -14.71 9.91
N LEU A 315 2.31 -13.88 8.89
CA LEU A 315 1.47 -12.75 8.52
C LEU A 315 0.63 -13.16 7.33
N VAL A 316 -0.67 -13.29 7.56
CA VAL A 316 -1.65 -13.70 6.56
C VAL A 316 -2.49 -12.49 6.14
N PRO A 317 -2.79 -12.30 4.84
CA PRO A 317 -3.70 -11.24 4.41
C PRO A 317 -5.07 -11.35 5.11
N PRO A 318 -5.77 -10.21 5.31
CA PRO A 318 -7.12 -10.22 5.86
C PRO A 318 -8.09 -11.03 4.97
N GLU A 319 -9.15 -11.54 5.57
CA GLU A 319 -10.07 -12.51 4.97
C GLU A 319 -10.67 -12.08 3.62
N TRP A 320 -10.82 -10.78 3.38
CA TRP A 320 -11.35 -10.25 2.11
C TRP A 320 -10.34 -10.33 0.95
N PHE A 321 -9.04 -10.49 1.24
CA PHE A 321 -8.00 -10.55 0.22
C PHE A 321 -8.10 -11.85 -0.58
N GLY A 322 -7.98 -11.76 -1.91
CA GLY A 322 -8.07 -12.92 -2.80
C GLY A 322 -9.47 -13.50 -3.01
N LYS A 323 -10.49 -13.04 -2.27
CA LYS A 323 -11.89 -13.44 -2.51
C LYS A 323 -12.40 -12.83 -3.82
N LYS A 324 -12.65 -13.69 -4.82
CA LYS A 324 -13.47 -13.32 -5.98
C LYS A 324 -14.92 -13.29 -5.52
N LYS A 325 -15.68 -12.23 -5.85
CA LYS A 325 -17.15 -12.33 -5.78
C LYS A 325 -17.56 -13.47 -6.71
N ARG A 326 -18.32 -14.44 -6.19
CA ARG A 326 -19.06 -15.36 -7.05
C ARG A 326 -19.98 -14.47 -7.90
N LEU A 327 -19.77 -14.48 -9.22
CA LEU A 327 -20.58 -13.76 -10.19
C LEU A 327 -22.00 -14.30 -10.20
#